data_AF-A0A914AZJ7-F1
#
_entry.id   AF-A0A914AZJ7-F1
#
_cell.length_a   1.000
_cell.length_b   1.000
_cell.length_c   1.000
_cell.angle_alpha   90.00
_cell.angle_beta   90.00
_cell.angle_gamma   90.00
#
_symmetry.space_group_name_H-M   'P 1'
#
loop_
_entity.id
_entity.type
_entity.pdbx_description
1 polymer ?
#
loop_
_entity_poly.entity_id
_entity_poly.type
_entity_poly.pdbx_seq_one_letter_code
_entity_poly.pdbx_strand_id
1 'polypeptide(L)'
;MKTLALIALAVVLLTALVLETAAWEDEDKALTDEEWMEAMDEVSVSGASCDCSNSKCKCCIGFTVVGKKINACGTTEFTSSFVKVSLKFLGSTVASVSFSIDDNDYEACGKKSGIKVCMSLVDVVKNSSSFSAKTKIKVNGIGSKTSNRFTILLI
;
A
#
# COMPACT_ATOMS: atom_id res chain seq x y z
N MET A 1 -44.91 -24.32 -22.21
CA MET A 1 -44.38 -24.26 -20.82
C MET A 1 -42.86 -24.53 -20.72
N LYS A 2 -42.05 -24.47 -21.80
CA LYS A 2 -40.58 -24.67 -21.72
C LYS A 2 -39.76 -23.37 -21.63
N THR A 3 -40.36 -22.22 -21.95
CA THR A 3 -39.68 -20.92 -22.05
C THR A 3 -39.47 -20.21 -20.70
N LEU A 4 -40.30 -20.49 -19.69
CA LEU A 4 -40.20 -19.88 -18.36
C LEU A 4 -39.03 -20.40 -17.53
N ALA A 5 -38.62 -21.66 -17.74
CA ALA A 5 -37.51 -22.26 -16.99
C ALA A 5 -36.14 -21.69 -17.40
N LEU A 6 -35.97 -21.31 -18.67
CA LEU A 6 -34.71 -20.74 -19.19
C LEU A 6 -34.45 -19.32 -18.69
N ILE A 7 -35.51 -18.52 -18.51
CA ILE A 7 -35.39 -17.14 -17.99
C ILE A 7 -35.02 -17.17 -16.50
N ALA A 8 -35.60 -18.09 -15.72
CA ALA A 8 -35.28 -18.23 -14.31
C ALA A 8 -33.79 -18.60 -14.09
N LEU A 9 -33.24 -19.50 -14.93
CA LEU A 9 -31.83 -19.91 -14.81
C LEU A 9 -30.86 -18.76 -15.14
N ALA A 10 -31.19 -17.94 -16.14
CA ALA A 10 -30.37 -16.78 -16.53
C ALA A 10 -30.36 -15.68 -15.45
N VAL A 11 -31.50 -15.44 -14.78
CA VAL A 11 -31.58 -14.48 -13.66
C VAL A 11 -30.74 -14.96 -12.46
N VAL A 12 -30.76 -16.25 -12.15
CA VAL A 12 -29.95 -16.82 -11.06
C VAL A 12 -28.45 -16.71 -11.34
N LEU A 13 -28.02 -16.96 -12.58
CA LEU A 13 -26.62 -16.78 -12.99
C LEU A 13 -26.18 -15.31 -12.99
N LEU A 14 -27.05 -14.38 -13.41
CA LEU A 14 -26.76 -12.94 -13.32
C LEU A 14 -26.68 -12.46 -11.86
N THR A 15 -27.53 -12.96 -10.96
CA THR A 15 -27.39 -12.64 -9.53
C THR A 15 -26.13 -13.25 -8.92
N ALA A 16 -25.73 -14.46 -9.31
CA ALA A 16 -24.51 -15.08 -8.82
C ALA A 16 -23.25 -14.32 -9.28
N LEU A 17 -23.21 -13.83 -10.52
CA LEU A 17 -22.13 -12.97 -11.02
C LEU A 17 -22.09 -11.59 -10.34
N VAL A 18 -23.24 -11.03 -9.96
CA VAL A 18 -23.31 -9.79 -9.17
C VAL A 18 -22.86 -10.04 -7.71
N LEU A 19 -23.17 -11.20 -7.14
CA LEU A 19 -22.76 -11.58 -5.79
C LEU A 19 -21.26 -11.94 -5.69
N GLU A 20 -20.61 -12.47 -6.73
CA GLU A 20 -19.15 -12.65 -6.73
C GLU A 20 -18.38 -11.31 -6.84
N THR A 21 -19.03 -10.24 -7.31
CA THR A 21 -18.49 -8.86 -7.18
C THR A 21 -18.79 -8.22 -5.81
N ALA A 22 -19.73 -8.76 -5.04
CA ALA A 22 -20.10 -8.29 -3.70
C ALA A 22 -19.29 -8.97 -2.57
N ALA A 23 -18.63 -10.10 -2.84
CA ALA A 23 -17.77 -10.80 -1.86
C ALA A 23 -16.45 -10.09 -1.53
N TRP A 24 -16.30 -8.80 -1.91
CA TRP A 24 -15.16 -7.93 -1.62
C TRP A 24 -15.53 -6.84 -0.59
N GLU A 25 -16.74 -6.88 -0.03
CA GLU A 25 -17.38 -5.80 0.75
C GLU A 25 -17.25 -5.89 2.28
N ASP A 26 -16.57 -6.87 2.86
CA ASP A 26 -16.26 -6.79 4.30
C ASP A 26 -14.91 -6.08 4.51
N GLU A 27 -15.01 -4.79 4.89
CA GLU A 27 -13.98 -3.82 5.34
C GLU A 27 -13.41 -2.79 4.33
N ASP A 28 -13.95 -2.66 3.12
CA ASP A 28 -13.46 -1.70 2.11
C ASP A 28 -14.50 -0.63 1.72
N LYS A 29 -15.14 0.01 2.71
CA LYS A 29 -15.95 1.21 2.43
C LYS A 29 -15.06 2.27 1.77
N ALA A 30 -15.56 2.88 0.69
CA ALA A 30 -14.99 4.12 0.19
C ALA A 30 -14.95 5.12 1.34
N LEU A 31 -13.79 5.72 1.57
CA LEU A 31 -13.63 6.77 2.58
C LEU A 31 -14.74 7.80 2.40
N THR A 32 -15.41 8.12 3.49
CA THR A 32 -16.30 9.28 3.57
C THR A 32 -15.49 10.56 3.35
N ASP A 33 -16.16 11.64 2.93
CA ASP A 33 -15.48 12.93 2.75
C ASP A 33 -14.83 13.44 4.06
N GLU A 34 -15.36 13.05 5.21
CA GLU A 34 -14.79 13.36 6.54
C GLU A 34 -13.48 12.62 6.79
N GLU A 35 -13.45 11.29 6.60
CA GLU A 35 -12.22 10.49 6.72
C GLU A 35 -11.17 10.91 5.68
N TRP A 36 -11.62 11.39 4.52
CA TRP A 36 -10.76 12.02 3.52
C TRP A 36 -10.13 13.32 4.03
N MET A 37 -10.89 14.18 4.70
CA MET A 37 -10.37 15.44 5.24
C MET A 37 -9.43 15.21 6.42
N GLU A 38 -9.73 14.28 7.32
CA GLU A 38 -8.82 13.89 8.41
C GLU A 38 -7.49 13.34 7.87
N ALA A 39 -7.56 12.47 6.85
CA ALA A 39 -6.36 11.93 6.21
C ALA A 39 -5.55 12.99 5.43
N MET A 40 -6.17 14.13 5.08
CA MET A 40 -5.52 15.26 4.42
C MET A 40 -4.93 16.28 5.41
N ASP A 41 -5.48 16.42 6.61
CA ASP A 41 -4.99 17.41 7.58
C ASP A 41 -3.61 17.02 8.15
N GLU A 42 -3.30 15.71 8.18
CA GLU A 42 -1.95 15.20 8.45
C GLU A 42 -0.96 15.37 7.26
N VAL A 43 -1.41 15.89 6.11
CA VAL A 43 -0.59 16.00 4.88
C VAL A 43 0.17 17.33 4.87
N SER A 44 1.21 17.39 5.70
CA SER A 44 2.22 18.46 5.65
C SER A 44 3.55 17.93 5.12
N VAL A 45 3.57 17.39 3.89
CA VAL A 45 4.86 17.09 3.23
C VAL A 45 4.81 17.42 1.73
N SER A 46 5.21 18.63 1.39
CA SER A 46 5.66 18.98 0.05
C SER A 46 7.11 18.48 -0.13
N GLY A 47 7.28 17.20 -0.46
CA GLY A 47 8.58 16.61 -0.75
C GLY A 47 8.66 15.12 -0.41
N ALA A 48 9.31 14.32 -1.26
CA ALA A 48 9.73 12.98 -0.88
C ALA A 48 10.90 13.12 0.10
N SER A 49 10.62 13.05 1.40
CA SER A 49 11.65 13.09 2.44
C SER A 49 11.72 11.75 3.18
N CYS A 50 12.94 11.33 3.44
CA CYS A 50 13.26 10.21 4.32
C CYS A 50 13.97 10.77 5.54
N ASP A 51 13.47 10.43 6.72
CA ASP A 51 14.12 10.68 7.99
C ASP A 51 14.66 9.36 8.54
N CYS A 52 15.95 9.31 8.80
CA CYS A 52 16.67 8.10 9.17
C CYS A 52 17.44 8.33 10.48
N SER A 53 17.12 7.55 11.50
CA SER A 53 17.76 7.61 12.82
C SER A 53 17.77 6.24 13.48
N ASN A 54 18.87 5.86 14.12
CA ASN A 54 19.02 4.64 14.91
C ASN A 54 18.53 3.37 14.19
N SER A 55 19.06 3.10 12.99
CA SER A 55 18.68 1.95 12.15
C SER A 55 17.20 1.88 11.77
N LYS A 56 16.48 3.01 11.86
CA LYS A 56 15.09 3.16 11.41
C LYS A 56 15.00 4.32 10.43
N CYS A 57 14.33 4.09 9.31
CA CYS A 57 14.01 5.13 8.34
C CYS A 57 12.51 5.25 8.16
N LYS A 58 11.99 6.47 8.14
CA LYS A 58 10.61 6.81 7.78
C LYS A 58 10.65 7.66 6.53
N CYS A 59 10.00 7.20 5.47
CA CYS A 59 9.89 7.92 4.22
C CYS A 59 8.42 8.11 3.86
N CYS A 60 8.03 9.34 3.58
CA CYS A 60 6.66 9.67 3.21
C CYS A 60 6.62 10.21 1.79
N ILE A 61 5.54 9.89 1.09
CA ILE A 61 5.30 10.39 -0.25
C ILE A 61 3.85 10.80 -0.45
N GLY A 62 3.68 12.01 -0.97
CA GLY A 62 2.40 12.51 -1.43
C GLY A 62 2.11 12.12 -2.88
N PHE A 63 0.86 11.77 -3.15
CA PHE A 63 0.34 11.48 -4.48
C PHE A 63 -1.10 11.97 -4.62
N THR A 64 -1.55 12.13 -5.86
CA THR A 64 -2.92 12.54 -6.16
C THR A 64 -3.71 11.36 -6.68
N VAL A 65 -4.84 11.05 -6.05
CA VAL A 65 -5.79 10.02 -6.47
C VAL A 65 -7.16 10.68 -6.61
N VAL A 66 -7.73 10.63 -7.82
CA VAL A 66 -9.03 11.27 -8.14
C VAL A 66 -9.07 12.76 -7.72
N GLY A 67 -7.99 13.50 -8.00
CA GLY A 67 -7.88 14.93 -7.65
C GLY A 67 -7.60 15.24 -6.17
N LYS A 68 -7.61 14.23 -5.29
CA LYS A 68 -7.35 14.36 -3.85
C LYS A 68 -5.89 14.02 -3.53
N LYS A 69 -5.21 14.85 -2.73
CA LYS A 69 -3.84 14.59 -2.26
C LYS A 69 -3.85 13.64 -1.08
N ILE A 70 -3.01 12.61 -1.11
CA ILE A 70 -2.87 11.61 -0.05
C ILE A 70 -1.42 11.23 0.13
N ASN A 71 -1.10 10.72 1.32
CA ASN A 71 0.23 10.28 1.66
C ASN A 71 0.28 8.77 1.94
N ALA A 72 1.39 8.16 1.53
CA ALA A 72 1.84 6.87 2.03
C ALA A 72 3.19 7.06 2.72
N CYS A 73 3.33 6.47 3.90
CA CYS A 73 4.57 6.49 4.66
C CYS A 73 5.06 5.06 4.86
N GLY A 74 6.27 4.79 4.38
CA GLY A 74 6.99 3.56 4.68
C GLY A 74 7.94 3.77 5.86
N THR A 75 7.96 2.83 6.79
CA THR A 75 9.02 2.73 7.79
C THR A 75 9.81 1.44 7.58
N THR A 76 11.13 1.55 7.58
CA THR A 76 12.05 0.41 7.51
C THR A 76 12.89 0.41 8.78
N GLU A 77 12.94 -0.73 9.47
CA GLU A 77 13.80 -0.95 10.63
C GLU A 77 14.73 -2.13 10.32
N PHE A 78 16.02 -1.91 10.52
CA PHE A 78 17.06 -2.89 10.23
C PHE A 78 17.65 -3.44 11.53
N THR A 79 17.85 -4.75 11.56
CA THR A 79 18.59 -5.45 12.60
C THR A 79 19.60 -6.41 11.95
N SER A 80 20.44 -7.05 12.76
CA SER A 80 21.41 -8.06 12.27
C SER A 80 20.78 -9.27 11.58
N SER A 81 19.47 -9.51 11.77
CA SER A 81 18.83 -10.76 11.34
C SER A 81 17.57 -10.55 10.50
N PHE A 82 16.94 -9.38 10.58
CA PHE A 82 15.73 -9.08 9.82
C PHE A 82 15.63 -7.62 9.42
N VAL A 83 14.87 -7.40 8.35
CA VAL A 83 14.41 -6.10 7.89
C VAL A 83 12.91 -6.03 8.11
N LYS A 84 12.45 -5.12 8.98
CA LYS A 84 11.03 -4.89 9.19
C LYS A 84 10.57 -3.72 8.34
N VAL A 85 9.56 -3.95 7.51
CA VAL A 85 8.90 -2.94 6.69
C VAL A 85 7.48 -2.75 7.18
N SER A 86 7.07 -1.51 7.41
CA SER A 86 5.69 -1.16 7.70
C SER A 86 5.25 -0.02 6.80
N LEU A 87 4.03 -0.12 6.29
CA LEU A 87 3.44 0.81 5.34
C LEU A 87 2.16 1.37 5.96
N LYS A 88 2.16 2.68 6.17
CA LYS A 88 0.99 3.45 6.53
C LYS A 88 0.41 4.16 5.32
N PHE A 89 -0.90 4.10 5.18
CA PHE A 89 -1.65 4.75 4.13
C PHE A 89 -2.98 5.23 4.70
N LEU A 90 -3.32 6.51 4.47
CA LEU A 90 -4.51 7.17 5.04
C LEU A 90 -4.59 7.00 6.56
N GLY A 91 -3.52 7.39 7.27
CA GLY A 91 -3.42 7.30 8.74
C GLY A 91 -3.26 5.90 9.33
N SER A 92 -3.62 4.83 8.61
CA SER A 92 -3.61 3.45 9.12
C SER A 92 -2.45 2.62 8.57
N THR A 93 -1.97 1.67 9.37
CA THR A 93 -1.02 0.66 8.89
C THR A 93 -1.75 -0.33 7.99
N VAL A 94 -1.39 -0.38 6.70
CA VAL A 94 -1.99 -1.29 5.71
C VAL A 94 -1.13 -2.53 5.45
N ALA A 95 0.16 -2.49 5.79
CA ALA A 95 1.03 -3.65 5.77
C ALA A 95 2.12 -3.52 6.83
N SER A 96 2.51 -4.64 7.44
CA SER A 96 3.67 -4.72 8.32
C SER A 96 4.28 -6.12 8.22
N VAL A 97 5.44 -6.22 7.59
CA VAL A 97 6.09 -7.50 7.28
C VAL A 97 7.54 -7.45 7.75
N SER A 98 8.02 -8.55 8.33
CA SER A 98 9.43 -8.75 8.63
C SER A 98 10.00 -9.75 7.64
N PHE A 99 11.11 -9.39 7.01
CA PHE A 99 11.86 -10.21 6.08
C PHE A 99 13.16 -10.64 6.71
N SER A 100 13.62 -11.84 6.39
CA SER A 100 14.99 -12.23 6.73
C SER A 100 15.98 -11.30 6.04
N ILE A 101 17.10 -11.02 6.69
CA ILE A 101 18.20 -10.30 6.04
C ILE A 101 18.79 -11.08 4.86
N ASP A 102 18.56 -12.39 4.78
CA ASP A 102 19.01 -13.24 3.67
C ASP A 102 18.00 -13.32 2.52
N ASP A 103 16.82 -12.71 2.66
CA ASP A 103 15.81 -12.70 1.61
C ASP A 103 16.29 -11.89 0.39
N ASN A 104 15.77 -12.29 -0.78
CA ASN A 104 16.06 -11.66 -2.07
C ASN A 104 14.95 -10.71 -2.53
N ASP A 105 13.80 -10.72 -1.87
CA ASP A 105 12.67 -9.84 -2.16
C ASP A 105 12.10 -9.28 -0.85
N TYR A 106 11.72 -8.01 -0.91
CA TYR A 106 11.32 -7.19 0.22
C TYR A 106 10.12 -6.34 -0.17
N GLU A 107 9.01 -6.98 -0.55
CA GLU A 107 7.78 -6.30 -0.94
C GLU A 107 6.67 -6.51 0.10
N ALA A 108 6.16 -5.40 0.65
CA ALA A 108 5.01 -5.38 1.53
C ALA A 108 3.89 -4.60 0.84
N CYS A 109 2.73 -5.25 0.63
CA CYS A 109 1.55 -4.63 0.05
C CYS A 109 0.40 -4.60 1.04
N GLY A 110 -0.33 -3.50 1.05
CA GLY A 110 -1.58 -3.33 1.77
C GLY A 110 -2.64 -2.73 0.87
N LYS A 111 -3.89 -2.79 1.32
CA LYS A 111 -5.03 -2.18 0.64
C LYS A 111 -5.85 -1.40 1.65
N LYS A 112 -6.37 -0.24 1.25
CA LYS A 112 -7.37 0.50 2.00
C LYS A 112 -8.25 1.29 1.04
N SER A 113 -9.56 1.16 1.19
CA SER A 113 -10.58 1.90 0.42
C SER A 113 -10.41 1.70 -1.08
N GLY A 114 -10.21 0.44 -1.50
CA GLY A 114 -10.04 0.10 -2.91
C GLY A 114 -8.69 0.46 -3.53
N ILE A 115 -7.77 1.11 -2.79
CA ILE A 115 -6.44 1.49 -3.26
C ILE A 115 -5.41 0.52 -2.69
N LYS A 116 -4.68 -0.17 -3.57
CA LYS A 116 -3.56 -1.03 -3.19
C LYS A 116 -2.27 -0.21 -3.20
N VAL A 117 -1.55 -0.23 -2.08
CA VAL A 117 -0.24 0.42 -1.96
C VAL A 117 0.79 -0.65 -1.63
N CYS A 118 1.88 -0.68 -2.39
CA CYS A 118 3.00 -1.58 -2.16
C CYS A 118 4.26 -0.79 -1.94
N MET A 119 5.08 -1.25 -1.00
CA MET A 119 6.42 -0.77 -0.75
C MET A 119 7.37 -1.93 -0.99
N SER A 120 8.37 -1.72 -1.86
CA SER A 120 9.42 -2.71 -2.13
C SER A 120 10.80 -2.10 -1.84
N LEU A 121 11.72 -2.88 -1.27
CA LEU A 121 13.15 -2.53 -1.24
C LEU A 121 13.84 -3.12 -2.48
N VAL A 122 14.57 -2.29 -3.21
CA VAL A 122 15.30 -2.62 -4.44
C VAL A 122 16.73 -2.11 -4.32
N ASP A 123 17.63 -2.62 -5.16
CA ASP A 123 19.07 -2.29 -5.11
C ASP A 123 19.64 -2.44 -3.68
N VAL A 124 19.27 -3.53 -3.00
CA VAL A 124 19.65 -3.76 -1.60
C VAL A 124 21.13 -4.14 -1.52
N VAL A 125 21.90 -3.34 -0.80
CA VAL A 125 23.31 -3.56 -0.49
C VAL A 125 23.42 -3.78 1.01
N LYS A 126 23.96 -4.94 1.40
CA LYS A 126 24.09 -5.38 2.79
C LYS A 126 25.55 -5.67 3.05
N ASN A 127 26.10 -5.04 4.09
CA ASN A 127 27.43 -5.35 4.63
C ASN A 127 27.29 -5.76 6.09
N SER A 128 28.36 -6.27 6.71
CA SER A 128 28.37 -6.69 8.11
C SER A 128 27.97 -5.60 9.11
N SER A 129 28.03 -4.33 8.69
CA SER A 129 27.77 -3.16 9.55
C SER A 129 26.82 -2.12 8.95
N SER A 130 26.25 -2.34 7.75
CA SER A 130 25.39 -1.35 7.12
C SER A 130 24.37 -1.98 6.19
N PHE A 131 23.24 -1.28 6.02
CA PHE A 131 22.18 -1.66 5.11
C PHE A 131 21.78 -0.45 4.27
N SER A 132 21.86 -0.58 2.96
CA SER A 132 21.36 0.44 2.03
C SER A 132 20.39 -0.19 1.06
N ALA A 133 19.29 0.49 0.78
CA ALA A 133 18.33 0.04 -0.20
C ALA A 133 17.64 1.24 -0.82
N LYS A 134 17.17 1.13 -2.05
CA LYS A 134 16.18 2.05 -2.58
C LYS A 134 14.81 1.51 -2.26
N THR A 135 13.92 2.35 -1.78
CA THR A 135 12.52 1.98 -1.63
C THR A 135 11.73 2.46 -2.83
N LYS A 136 10.85 1.60 -3.32
CA LYS A 136 9.89 1.89 -4.37
C LYS A 136 8.49 1.79 -3.76
N ILE A 137 7.71 2.87 -3.86
CA ILE A 137 6.29 2.84 -3.51
C ILE A 137 5.48 2.84 -4.81
N LYS A 138 4.61 1.83 -4.95
CA LYS A 138 3.66 1.69 -6.06
C LYS A 138 2.25 1.85 -5.51
N VAL A 139 1.42 2.64 -6.21
CA VAL A 139 0.02 2.82 -5.88
C VAL A 139 -0.83 2.36 -7.06
N ASN A 140 -1.62 1.31 -6.84
CA ASN A 140 -2.56 0.76 -7.81
C ASN A 140 -3.99 0.98 -7.31
N GLY A 141 -4.73 1.85 -8.01
CA GLY A 141 -6.14 2.13 -7.79
C GLY A 141 -6.75 2.76 -9.04
N ILE A 142 -8.07 2.97 -9.02
CA ILE A 142 -8.79 3.60 -10.15
C ILE A 142 -8.21 5.01 -10.37
N GLY A 143 -7.63 5.23 -11.55
CA GLY A 143 -7.07 6.52 -11.95
C GLY A 143 -5.66 6.83 -11.44
N SER A 144 -4.96 5.92 -10.74
CA SER A 144 -3.58 6.16 -10.28
C SER A 144 -2.55 5.64 -11.28
N LYS A 145 -1.65 6.51 -11.75
CA LYS A 145 -0.43 6.14 -12.49
C LYS A 145 0.80 6.72 -11.77
N THR A 146 1.00 6.34 -10.51
CA THR A 146 2.05 6.92 -9.68
C THR A 146 2.94 5.84 -9.10
N SER A 147 4.21 5.86 -9.50
CA SER A 147 5.27 5.03 -8.94
C SER A 147 6.47 5.92 -8.70
N ASN A 148 6.96 5.97 -7.48
CA ASN A 148 8.11 6.78 -7.10
C ASN A 148 9.15 5.95 -6.36
N ARG A 149 10.40 6.41 -6.41
CA ARG A 149 11.56 5.75 -5.78
C ARG A 149 12.32 6.75 -4.92
N PHE A 150 12.84 6.29 -3.80
CA PHE A 150 13.73 7.06 -2.92
C PHE A 150 14.79 6.14 -2.34
N THR A 151 15.91 6.71 -1.89
CA THR A 151 17.02 5.94 -1.31
C THR A 151 16.94 5.97 0.20
N ILE A 152 17.01 4.79 0.82
CA ILE A 152 17.16 4.58 2.25
C ILE A 152 18.62 4.21 2.53
N LEU A 153 19.23 4.94 3.46
CA LEU A 153 20.56 4.63 3.97
C LEU A 153 20.44 4.40 5.48
N LEU A 154 20.66 3.16 5.90
CA LEU A 154 20.75 2.76 7.30
C LEU A 154 22.22 2.53 7.62
N ILE A 155 22.76 3.43 8.44
CA ILE A 155 24.12 3.36 8.99
C ILE A 155 24.00 2.86 10.43
#